data_AF-A0A2H1JA61-F1
#
_entry.id   AF-A0A2H1JA61-F1
#
_cell.length_a   1.000
_cell.length_b   1.000
_cell.length_c   1.000
_cell.angle_alpha   90.00
_cell.angle_beta   90.00
_cell.angle_gamma   90.00
#
_symmetry.space_group_name_H-M   'P 1'
#
loop_
_entity.id
_entity.type
_entity.pdbx_description
1 polymer ?
#
loop_
_entity_poly.entity_id
_entity_poly.type
_entity_poly.pdbx_seq_one_letter_code
_entity_poly.pdbx_strand_id
1 'polypeptide(L)'
;MAGSDLQKLSQTVIGISQATKKTSANLEAFDSQFTKHVTSVKQAIEGSTQRKDQEVIDALEAARKAVKNATSALENASKVSSNYAKSLA
;
A
#
# COMPACT_ATOMS: atom_id res chain seq x y z
N MET A 1 -25.78 25.61 -13.06
CA MET A 1 -24.31 25.53 -13.12
C MET A 1 -23.70 24.65 -12.02
N ALA A 2 -24.31 24.48 -10.84
CA ALA A 2 -23.77 23.61 -9.78
C ALA A 2 -23.69 22.10 -10.12
N GLY A 3 -24.56 21.58 -11.00
CA GLY A 3 -24.58 20.16 -11.34
C GLY A 3 -23.35 19.68 -12.14
N SER A 4 -22.75 20.54 -12.96
CA SER A 4 -21.56 20.17 -13.76
C SER A 4 -20.30 20.07 -12.90
N ASP A 5 -20.19 20.87 -11.85
CA ASP A 5 -19.02 20.86 -10.96
C ASP A 5 -19.04 19.65 -10.02
N LEU A 6 -20.23 19.26 -9.53
CA LEU A 6 -20.41 18.03 -8.75
C LEU A 6 -20.16 16.77 -9.58
N GLN A 7 -20.59 16.76 -10.85
CA GLN A 7 -20.30 15.64 -11.76
C GLN A 7 -18.79 15.50 -12.05
N LYS A 8 -18.09 16.63 -12.29
CA LYS A 8 -16.62 16.63 -12.46
C LYS A 8 -15.93 16.12 -11.20
N LEU A 9 -16.33 16.61 -10.02
CA LEU A 9 -15.79 16.17 -8.74
C LEU A 9 -16.01 14.66 -8.54
N SER A 10 -17.21 14.15 -8.79
CA SER A 10 -17.53 12.72 -8.69
C SER A 10 -16.62 11.88 -9.60
N GLN A 11 -16.42 12.28 -10.86
CA GLN A 11 -15.50 11.61 -11.78
C GLN A 11 -14.05 11.62 -11.28
N THR A 12 -13.56 12.77 -10.79
CA THR A 12 -12.21 12.88 -10.22
C THR A 12 -12.02 11.94 -9.03
N VAL A 13 -12.97 11.91 -8.11
CA VAL A 13 -12.93 11.07 -6.91
C VAL A 13 -12.98 9.57 -7.28
N ILE A 14 -13.79 9.19 -8.28
CA ILE A 14 -13.81 7.83 -8.82
C ILE A 14 -12.43 7.46 -9.40
N GLY A 15 -11.81 8.37 -10.15
CA GLY A 15 -10.46 8.16 -10.69
C GLY A 15 -9.43 7.91 -9.59
N ILE A 16 -9.49 8.68 -8.50
CA ILE A 16 -8.62 8.49 -7.32
C ILE A 16 -8.90 7.12 -6.68
N SER A 17 -10.16 6.73 -6.50
CA SER A 17 -10.51 5.42 -5.95
C SER A 17 -9.94 4.27 -6.78
N GLN A 18 -10.05 4.33 -8.10
CA GLN A 18 -9.51 3.31 -8.99
C GLN A 18 -7.99 3.25 -8.95
N ALA A 19 -7.32 4.42 -8.96
CA ALA A 19 -5.86 4.50 -8.90
C ALA A 19 -5.34 3.95 -7.56
N THR A 20 -5.93 4.36 -6.44
CA THR A 20 -5.54 3.89 -5.10
C THR A 20 -5.77 2.38 -4.94
N LYS A 21 -6.89 1.83 -5.42
CA LYS A 21 -7.17 0.39 -5.42
C LYS A 21 -6.17 -0.40 -6.28
N LYS A 22 -5.79 0.12 -7.45
CA LYS A 22 -4.79 -0.52 -8.30
C LYS A 22 -3.42 -0.55 -7.61
N THR A 23 -3.01 0.57 -7.02
CA THR A 23 -1.74 0.66 -6.31
C THR A 23 -1.72 -0.23 -5.07
N SER A 24 -2.79 -0.30 -4.28
CA SER A 24 -2.85 -1.21 -3.12
C SER A 24 -2.68 -2.67 -3.54
N ALA A 25 -3.36 -3.12 -4.60
CA ALA A 25 -3.22 -4.47 -5.13
C ALA A 25 -1.78 -4.78 -5.60
N ASN A 26 -1.11 -3.81 -6.23
CA ASN A 26 0.30 -3.95 -6.61
C ASN A 26 1.20 -4.05 -5.38
N LEU A 27 0.94 -3.27 -4.34
CA LEU A 27 1.70 -3.34 -3.08
C LEU A 27 1.46 -4.64 -2.32
N GLU A 28 0.26 -5.22 -2.36
CA GLU A 28 -0.01 -6.56 -1.81
C GLU A 28 0.79 -7.65 -2.53
N ALA A 29 0.79 -7.61 -3.86
CA ALA A 29 1.58 -8.54 -4.66
C ALA A 29 3.07 -8.40 -4.36
N PHE A 30 3.55 -7.16 -4.22
CA PHE A 30 4.92 -6.87 -3.80
C PHE A 30 5.21 -7.38 -2.38
N ASP A 31 4.35 -7.12 -1.38
CA ASP A 31 4.55 -7.56 0.00
C ASP A 31 4.70 -9.08 0.11
N SER A 32 3.94 -9.84 -0.69
CA SER A 32 4.06 -11.30 -0.77
C SER A 32 5.43 -11.75 -1.26
N GLN A 33 5.95 -11.13 -2.33
CA GLN A 33 7.28 -11.44 -2.86
C GLN A 33 8.38 -10.96 -1.90
N PHE A 34 8.24 -9.75 -1.38
CA PHE A 34 9.17 -9.14 -0.44
C PHE A 34 9.30 -9.98 0.83
N THR A 35 8.18 -10.45 1.40
CA THR A 35 8.17 -11.33 2.58
C THR A 35 8.96 -12.63 2.34
N LYS A 36 8.89 -13.22 1.13
CA LYS A 36 9.69 -14.40 0.78
C LYS A 36 11.19 -14.06 0.81
N HIS A 37 11.59 -12.96 0.17
CA HIS A 37 12.99 -12.52 0.18
C HIS A 37 13.51 -12.21 1.57
N VAL A 38 12.74 -11.50 2.41
CA VAL A 38 13.12 -11.22 3.79
C VAL A 38 13.30 -12.52 4.59
N THR A 39 12.42 -13.50 4.39
CA THR A 39 12.56 -14.82 5.02
C THR A 39 13.84 -15.53 4.57
N SER A 40 14.15 -15.51 3.28
CA SER A 40 15.40 -16.09 2.76
C SER A 40 16.65 -15.40 3.32
N VAL A 41 16.65 -14.07 3.45
CA VAL A 41 17.75 -13.34 4.07
C VAL A 41 17.91 -13.75 5.53
N LYS A 42 16.81 -13.77 6.30
CA LYS A 42 16.82 -14.20 7.71
C LYS A 42 17.41 -15.60 7.91
N GLN A 43 17.03 -16.55 7.04
CA GLN A 43 17.56 -17.91 7.08
C GLN A 43 19.05 -17.96 6.73
N ALA A 44 19.51 -17.15 5.77
CA ALA A 44 20.91 -17.13 5.35
C ALA A 44 21.86 -16.57 6.41
N ILE A 45 21.37 -15.69 7.28
CA ILE A 45 22.14 -15.09 8.38
C ILE A 45 21.72 -15.61 9.76
N GLU A 46 20.90 -16.67 9.78
CA GLU A 46 20.46 -17.31 11.02
C GLU A 46 21.68 -17.80 11.80
N GLY A 47 21.84 -17.30 13.04
CA GLY A 47 23.01 -17.58 13.89
C GLY A 47 24.19 -16.62 13.71
N SER A 48 24.11 -15.61 12.82
CA SER A 48 25.11 -14.56 12.77
C SER A 48 25.04 -13.64 13.98
N THR A 49 26.19 -13.34 14.58
CA THR A 49 26.34 -12.35 15.65
C THR A 49 26.84 -11.00 15.14
N GLN A 50 26.96 -10.83 13.82
CA GLN A 50 27.44 -9.60 13.22
C GLN A 50 26.38 -8.52 13.29
N ARG A 51 26.78 -7.35 13.81
CA ARG A 51 25.90 -6.18 13.90
C ARG A 51 25.29 -5.77 12.54
N LYS A 52 26.05 -5.91 11.46
CA LYS A 52 25.60 -5.54 10.10
C LYS A 52 24.44 -6.41 9.61
N ASP A 53 24.42 -7.69 9.99
CA ASP A 53 23.35 -8.60 9.60
C ASP A 53 22.04 -8.22 10.31
N GLN A 54 22.13 -7.83 11.59
CA GLN A 54 20.98 -7.28 12.32
C GLN A 54 20.48 -5.98 11.68
N GLU A 55 21.37 -5.05 11.32
CA GLU A 55 21.00 -3.80 10.65
C GLU A 55 20.26 -4.04 9.32
N VAL A 56 20.65 -5.07 8.55
CA VAL A 56 19.96 -5.48 7.33
C VAL A 56 18.55 -6.00 7.64
N ILE A 57 18.39 -6.88 8.63
CA ILE A 57 17.07 -7.40 9.01
C ILE A 57 16.14 -6.29 9.48
N ASP A 58 16.63 -5.39 10.32
CA ASP A 58 15.85 -4.29 10.84
C ASP A 58 15.34 -3.37 9.71
N ALA A 59 16.21 -3.05 8.74
CA ALA A 59 15.85 -2.25 7.58
C ALA A 59 14.78 -2.95 6.70
N LEU A 60 14.93 -4.25 6.48
CA LEU A 60 13.99 -5.05 5.69
C LEU A 60 12.62 -5.17 6.38
N GLU A 61 12.58 -5.37 7.70
CA GLU A 61 11.34 -5.41 8.46
C GLU A 61 10.63 -4.06 8.49
N ALA A 62 11.39 -2.97 8.66
CA ALA A 62 10.86 -1.61 8.62
C ALA A 62 10.22 -1.31 7.25
N ALA A 63 10.89 -1.69 6.16
CA ALA A 63 10.36 -1.56 4.80
C ALA A 63 9.06 -2.37 4.63
N ARG A 64 9.03 -3.62 5.10
CA ARG A 64 7.83 -4.48 5.02
C ARG A 64 6.64 -3.86 5.74
N LYS A 65 6.86 -3.33 6.95
CA LYS A 65 5.84 -2.64 7.73
C LYS A 65 5.32 -1.41 6.99
N ALA A 66 6.20 -0.63 6.37
CA ALA A 66 5.81 0.55 5.59
C ALA A 66 4.93 0.18 4.38
N VAL A 67 5.29 -0.87 3.65
CA VAL A 67 4.47 -1.39 2.52
C VAL A 67 3.08 -1.77 2.99
N LYS A 68 2.98 -2.57 4.06
CA LYS A 68 1.68 -2.99 4.61
C LYS A 68 0.82 -1.80 5.03
N ASN A 69 1.43 -0.82 5.71
CA ASN A 69 0.72 0.39 6.12
C ASN A 69 0.24 1.21 4.91
N ALA A 70 1.08 1.35 3.87
CA ALA A 70 0.72 2.03 2.63
C ALA A 70 -0.43 1.33 1.91
N THR A 71 -0.41 0.00 1.84
CA THR A 71 -1.51 -0.80 1.30
C THR A 71 -2.83 -0.47 2.01
N SER A 72 -2.87 -0.61 3.34
CA SER A 72 -4.10 -0.34 4.11
C SER A 72 -4.57 1.11 3.98
N ALA A 73 -3.65 2.08 3.93
CA ALA A 73 -4.00 3.48 3.72
C ALA A 73 -4.65 3.71 2.34
N LEU A 74 -4.12 3.10 1.28
CA LEU A 74 -4.67 3.18 -0.08
C LEU A 74 -6.02 2.49 -0.21
N GLU A 75 -6.21 1.34 0.43
CA GLU A 75 -7.51 0.65 0.47
C GLU A 75 -8.58 1.52 1.13
N ASN A 76 -8.24 2.14 2.27
CA ASN A 76 -9.14 3.06 2.96
C ASN A 76 -9.45 4.30 2.10
N ALA A 77 -8.43 4.90 1.48
CA ALA A 77 -8.61 6.04 0.58
C ALA A 77 -9.53 5.69 -0.59
N SER A 78 -9.37 4.50 -1.19
CA SER A 78 -10.27 4.00 -2.23
C SER A 78 -11.70 3.86 -1.73
N LYS A 79 -11.90 3.27 -0.55
CA LYS A 79 -13.22 3.06 0.05
C LYS A 79 -13.93 4.37 0.33
N VAL A 80 -13.24 5.31 0.99
CA VAL A 80 -13.78 6.64 1.32
C VAL A 80 -14.12 7.41 0.05
N SER A 81 -13.22 7.41 -0.94
CA SER A 81 -13.44 8.08 -2.22
C SER A 81 -14.65 7.49 -2.97
N SER A 82 -14.74 6.15 -3.08
CA SER A 82 -15.87 5.49 -3.72
C SER A 82 -17.20 5.81 -3.03
N ASN A 83 -17.23 5.83 -1.70
CA ASN A 83 -18.43 6.15 -0.94
C ASN A 83 -18.85 7.62 -1.14
N TYR A 84 -17.87 8.55 -1.14
CA TYR A 84 -18.15 9.95 -1.39
C TYR A 84 -18.71 10.16 -2.80
N ALA A 85 -18.10 9.58 -3.83
CA ALA A 85 -18.61 9.67 -5.20
C ALA A 85 -20.05 9.14 -5.34
N LYS A 86 -20.41 8.05 -4.63
CA LYS A 86 -21.78 7.52 -4.59
C LYS A 86 -22.77 8.47 -3.92
N SER A 87 -22.33 9.26 -2.94
CA SER A 87 -23.19 10.26 -2.29
C SER A 87 -23.42 11.51 -3.14
N LEU A 88 -22.60 11.73 -4.17
CA LEU A 88 -22.69 12.84 -5.12
C LEU A 88 -23.52 12.50 -6.37
N ALA A 89 -23.83 11.22 -6.59
CA ALA A 89 -24.61 10.71 -7.72
C ALA A 89 -26.11 10.72 -7.38
#